data_AF-A0A1Q3EMU2-F1
#
_entry.id   AF-A0A1Q3EMU2-F1
#
_cell.length_a   1.000
_cell.length_b   1.000
_cell.length_c   1.000
_cell.angle_alpha   90.00
_cell.angle_beta   90.00
_cell.angle_gamma   90.00
#
_symmetry.space_group_name_H-M   'P 1'
#
loop_
_entity.id
_entity.type
_entity.pdbx_description
1 polymer ?
#
loop_
_entity_poly.entity_id
_entity_poly.type
_entity_poly.pdbx_seq_one_letter_code
_entity_poly.pdbx_strand_id
1 'polypeptide(L)'
;MESHEKKMRNLLKRVHDLGGTTTDAQFRRIVIFSMPAEWRRDIRTVPGNTSADAFTYLQTLWYQREEERKEEEQDTKRVKALMAVHTQLTTLGQPQDQQRGNRSMVICHNCGKTRHIEKRCWARGRGMEGQGPRNNQKKNNTNASAVPPNEPEITHLWQCT
;
A
#
# COMPACT_ATOMS: atom_id res chain seq x y z
N MET A 1 -12.54 -1.84 -32.67
CA MET A 1 -13.31 -1.17 -33.75
C MET A 1 -13.07 -1.79 -35.13
N GLU A 2 -11.82 -1.95 -35.56
CA GLU A 2 -11.46 -2.48 -36.91
C GLU A 2 -12.13 -3.81 -37.29
N SER A 3 -12.24 -4.75 -36.34
CA SER A 3 -12.94 -6.02 -36.56
C SER A 3 -14.43 -5.84 -36.89
N HIS A 4 -15.10 -4.90 -36.23
CA HIS A 4 -16.51 -4.57 -36.49
C HIS A 4 -16.67 -3.95 -37.87
N GLU A 5 -15.82 -2.98 -38.22
CA GLU A 5 -15.82 -2.37 -39.56
C GLU A 5 -15.64 -3.43 -40.66
N LYS A 6 -14.62 -4.29 -40.54
CA LYS A 6 -14.39 -5.38 -41.50
C LYS A 6 -15.59 -6.31 -41.62
N LYS A 7 -16.23 -6.66 -40.50
CA LYS A 7 -17.46 -7.45 -40.48
C LYS A 7 -18.59 -6.76 -41.23
N MET A 8 -18.80 -5.47 -41.01
CA MET A 8 -19.85 -4.69 -41.67
C MET A 8 -19.62 -4.58 -43.18
N ARG A 9 -18.38 -4.32 -43.63
CA ARG A 9 -18.02 -4.30 -45.05
C ARG A 9 -18.23 -5.66 -45.72
N ASN A 10 -17.87 -6.75 -45.04
CA ASN A 10 -18.10 -8.11 -45.54
C ASN A 10 -19.60 -8.44 -45.67
N LEU A 11 -20.42 -7.99 -44.72
CA LEU A 11 -21.88 -8.16 -44.80
C LEU A 11 -22.46 -7.37 -45.98
N LEU A 12 -22.03 -6.12 -46.18
CA LEU A 12 -22.44 -5.32 -47.33
C LEU A 12 -22.10 -6.02 -48.65
N LYS A 13 -20.87 -6.56 -48.77
CA LYS A 13 -20.46 -7.34 -49.94
C LYS A 13 -21.40 -8.52 -50.20
N ARG A 14 -21.72 -9.31 -49.16
CA ARG A 14 -22.65 -10.45 -49.31
C ARG A 14 -24.05 -10.03 -49.74
N VAL A 15 -24.55 -8.89 -49.26
CA VAL A 15 -25.85 -8.36 -49.70
C VAL A 15 -25.81 -8.06 -51.20
N HIS A 16 -24.74 -7.44 -51.69
CA HIS A 16 -24.56 -7.18 -53.12
C HIS A 16 -24.39 -8.45 -53.95
N ASP A 17 -23.64 -9.44 -53.46
CA ASP A 17 -23.44 -10.73 -54.13
C ASP A 17 -24.77 -11.49 -54.32
N LEU A 18 -25.75 -11.27 -53.43
CA LEU A 18 -27.10 -11.84 -53.51
C LEU A 18 -28.08 -10.99 -54.35
N GLY A 19 -27.59 -9.95 -55.04
CA GLY A 19 -28.41 -9.03 -55.85
C GLY A 19 -29.12 -7.94 -55.04
N GLY A 20 -28.80 -7.79 -53.75
CA GLY A 20 -29.33 -6.74 -52.91
C GLY A 20 -28.69 -5.38 -53.21
N THR A 21 -29.48 -4.33 -53.11
CA THR A 21 -29.00 -2.94 -53.21
C THR A 21 -29.05 -2.28 -51.83
N THR A 22 -27.95 -1.67 -51.40
CA THR A 22 -27.89 -0.86 -50.18
C THR A 22 -27.20 0.45 -50.52
N THR A 23 -27.86 1.58 -50.27
CA THR A 23 -27.24 2.90 -50.46
C THR A 23 -26.27 3.19 -49.31
N ASP A 24 -25.29 4.07 -49.54
CA ASP A 24 -24.34 4.43 -48.49
C ASP A 24 -25.03 5.04 -47.25
N ALA A 25 -26.09 5.84 -47.45
CA ALA A 25 -26.90 6.39 -46.36
C ALA A 25 -27.64 5.31 -45.56
N GLN A 26 -28.12 4.25 -46.22
CA GLN A 26 -28.72 3.10 -45.53
C GLN A 26 -27.64 2.32 -44.77
N PHE A 27 -26.50 2.06 -45.39
CA PHE A 27 -25.38 1.36 -44.77
C PHE A 27 -24.86 2.13 -43.54
N ARG A 28 -24.75 3.46 -43.62
CA ARG A 28 -24.43 4.33 -42.47
C ARG A 28 -25.37 4.07 -41.30
N ARG A 29 -26.68 4.07 -41.52
CA ARG A 29 -27.67 3.79 -40.46
C ARG A 29 -27.46 2.40 -39.87
N ILE A 30 -27.26 1.39 -40.72
CA ILE A 30 -27.00 0.01 -40.28
C ILE A 30 -25.75 -0.05 -39.40
N VAL A 31 -24.66 0.62 -39.79
CA VAL A 31 -23.43 0.71 -38.99
C VAL A 31 -23.69 1.33 -37.61
N ILE A 32 -24.35 2.49 -37.57
CA ILE A 32 -24.71 3.19 -36.33
C ILE A 32 -25.56 2.29 -35.40
N PHE A 33 -26.57 1.61 -35.95
CA PHE A 33 -27.45 0.72 -35.18
C PHE A 33 -26.81 -0.63 -34.80
N SER A 34 -25.77 -1.05 -35.50
CA SER A 34 -25.03 -2.27 -35.16
C SER A 34 -24.10 -2.11 -33.96
N MET A 35 -23.93 -0.88 -33.47
CA MET A 35 -23.11 -0.60 -32.29
C MET A 35 -23.77 -1.15 -31.02
N PRO A 36 -22.98 -1.61 -30.04
CA PRO A 36 -23.51 -2.09 -28.77
C PRO A 36 -24.31 -1.04 -27.99
N ALA A 37 -25.15 -1.51 -27.06
CA ALA A 37 -26.07 -0.66 -26.28
C ALA A 37 -25.36 0.43 -25.47
N GLU A 38 -24.15 0.16 -24.99
CA GLU A 38 -23.33 1.09 -24.22
C GLU A 38 -22.82 2.27 -25.04
N TRP A 39 -22.86 2.18 -26.38
CA TRP A 39 -22.51 3.26 -27.30
C TRP A 39 -23.70 4.16 -27.66
N ARG A 40 -24.90 3.90 -27.10
CA ARG A 40 -26.12 4.61 -27.48
C ARG A 40 -26.04 6.13 -27.37
N ARG A 41 -25.25 6.65 -26.42
CA ARG A 41 -25.06 8.09 -26.25
C ARG A 41 -24.24 8.68 -27.40
N ASP A 42 -23.16 8.00 -27.79
CA ASP A 42 -22.21 8.50 -28.78
C ASP A 42 -22.70 8.28 -30.22
N ILE A 43 -23.47 7.21 -30.47
CA ILE A 43 -24.01 6.96 -31.82
C ILE A 43 -25.07 7.98 -32.24
N ARG A 44 -25.70 8.68 -31.27
CA ARG A 44 -26.69 9.73 -31.56
C ARG A 44 -26.06 10.99 -32.14
N THR A 45 -24.76 11.21 -31.88
CA THR A 45 -24.03 12.41 -32.27
C THR A 45 -23.11 12.19 -33.46
N VAL A 46 -23.21 11.04 -34.14
CA VAL A 46 -22.36 10.71 -35.30
C VAL A 46 -22.55 11.76 -36.40
N PRO A 47 -21.51 12.54 -36.74
CA PRO A 47 -21.59 13.57 -37.76
C PRO A 47 -21.55 12.95 -39.18
N GLY A 48 -21.72 13.82 -40.18
CA GLY A 48 -21.60 13.44 -41.59
C GLY A 48 -22.75 12.61 -42.12
N ASN A 49 -22.73 12.39 -43.44
CA ASN A 49 -23.82 11.75 -44.18
C ASN A 49 -23.41 10.42 -44.80
N THR A 50 -22.13 10.06 -44.73
CA THR A 50 -21.59 8.84 -45.33
C THR A 50 -21.31 7.75 -44.31
N SER A 51 -21.21 6.51 -44.75
CA SER A 51 -20.74 5.41 -43.89
C SER A 51 -19.28 5.58 -43.48
N ALA A 52 -18.46 6.21 -44.32
CA ALA A 52 -17.07 6.53 -44.03
C ALA A 52 -16.93 7.54 -42.88
N ASP A 53 -17.76 8.59 -42.85
CA ASP A 53 -17.80 9.55 -41.75
C ASP A 53 -18.14 8.85 -40.43
N ALA A 54 -19.14 7.95 -40.47
CA ALA A 54 -19.56 7.20 -39.30
C ALA A 54 -18.43 6.30 -38.77
N PHE A 55 -17.73 5.56 -39.63
CA PHE A 55 -16.60 4.74 -39.20
C PHE A 55 -15.46 5.58 -38.63
N THR A 56 -15.10 6.67 -39.30
CA THR A 56 -14.03 7.58 -38.85
C THR A 56 -14.33 8.09 -37.45
N TYR A 57 -15.55 8.61 -37.23
CA TYR A 57 -15.97 9.13 -35.94
C TYR A 57 -15.98 8.05 -34.84
N LEU A 58 -16.60 6.89 -35.12
CA LEU A 58 -16.67 5.78 -34.16
C LEU A 58 -15.27 5.23 -33.83
N GLN A 59 -14.36 5.24 -34.79
CA GLN A 59 -12.97 4.83 -34.59
C GLN A 59 -12.19 5.83 -33.74
N THR A 60 -12.34 7.13 -33.98
CA THR A 60 -11.75 8.17 -33.12
C THR A 60 -12.22 8.04 -31.67
N LEU A 61 -13.53 7.90 -31.45
CA LEU A 61 -14.10 7.69 -30.11
C LEU A 61 -13.59 6.42 -29.45
N TRP A 62 -13.38 5.35 -30.22
CA TRP A 62 -12.84 4.10 -29.71
C TRP A 62 -11.41 4.28 -29.19
N TYR A 63 -10.54 4.92 -29.96
CA TYR A 63 -9.17 5.16 -29.50
C TYR A 63 -9.14 6.09 -28.27
N GLN A 64 -9.98 7.12 -28.24
CA GLN A 64 -10.07 8.01 -27.09
C GLN A 64 -10.47 7.26 -25.81
N ARG A 65 -11.52 6.43 -25.87
CA ARG A 65 -11.93 5.59 -24.73
C ARG A 65 -10.85 4.59 -24.31
N GLU A 66 -10.12 4.05 -25.28
CA GLU A 66 -9.06 3.09 -25.01
C GLU A 66 -7.84 3.76 -24.34
N GLU A 67 -7.56 5.01 -24.71
CA GLU A 67 -6.54 5.84 -24.07
C GLU A 67 -6.95 6.24 -22.65
N GLU A 68 -8.17 6.73 -22.46
CA GLU A 68 -8.74 7.05 -21.14
C GLU A 68 -8.67 5.84 -20.19
N ARG A 69 -9.07 4.64 -20.67
CA ARG A 69 -8.97 3.40 -19.90
C ARG A 69 -7.53 3.10 -19.46
N LYS A 70 -6.55 3.27 -20.36
CA LYS A 70 -5.13 3.03 -20.06
C LYS A 70 -4.59 4.07 -19.08
N GLU A 71 -5.01 5.31 -19.19
CA GLU A 71 -4.62 6.38 -18.26
C GLU A 71 -5.18 6.13 -16.86
N GLU A 72 -6.47 5.78 -16.74
CA GLU A 72 -7.10 5.40 -15.47
C GLU A 72 -6.40 4.19 -14.83
N GLU A 73 -6.03 3.18 -15.63
CA GLU A 73 -5.24 2.05 -15.13
C GLU A 73 -3.86 2.46 -14.63
N GLN A 74 -3.20 3.42 -15.29
CA GLN A 74 -1.91 3.95 -14.83
C GLN A 74 -2.05 4.79 -13.57
N ASP A 75 -3.06 5.65 -13.50
CA ASP A 75 -3.30 6.50 -12.34
C ASP A 75 -3.68 5.64 -11.12
N THR A 76 -4.57 4.67 -11.29
CA THR A 76 -4.90 3.72 -10.22
C THR A 76 -3.67 2.92 -9.76
N LYS A 77 -2.75 2.55 -10.66
CA LYS A 77 -1.45 1.94 -10.28
C LYS A 77 -0.58 2.90 -9.48
N ARG A 78 -0.48 4.17 -9.89
CA ARG A 78 0.29 5.22 -9.18
C ARG A 78 -0.29 5.48 -7.79
N VAL A 79 -1.60 5.67 -7.68
CA VAL A 79 -2.31 5.87 -6.40
C VAL A 79 -2.11 4.66 -5.48
N LYS A 80 -2.25 3.44 -5.99
CA LYS A 80 -1.99 2.22 -5.21
C LYS A 80 -0.54 2.14 -4.73
N ALA A 81 0.44 2.49 -5.56
CA ALA A 81 1.85 2.52 -5.18
C ALA A 81 2.10 3.58 -4.09
N LEU A 82 1.53 4.78 -4.24
CA LEU A 82 1.63 5.86 -3.24
C LEU A 82 1.01 5.45 -1.91
N MET A 83 -0.17 4.82 -1.92
CA MET A 83 -0.80 4.30 -0.72
C MET A 83 0.02 3.17 -0.06
N ALA A 84 0.63 2.28 -0.85
CA ALA A 84 1.52 1.24 -0.33
C ALA A 84 2.77 1.84 0.34
N VAL A 85 3.39 2.85 -0.26
CA VAL A 85 4.52 3.57 0.36
C VAL A 85 4.07 4.28 1.63
N HIS A 86 2.92 4.97 1.61
CA HIS A 86 2.40 5.67 2.77
C HIS A 86 2.12 4.71 3.94
N THR A 87 1.45 3.58 3.67
CA THR A 87 1.20 2.54 4.68
C THR A 87 2.50 1.99 5.27
N GLN A 88 3.52 1.71 4.44
CA GLN A 88 4.83 1.29 4.92
C GLN A 88 5.49 2.37 5.80
N LEU A 89 5.43 3.64 5.40
CA LEU A 89 5.99 4.75 6.19
C LEU A 89 5.26 4.93 7.53
N THR A 90 3.93 4.79 7.56
CA THR A 90 3.16 4.84 8.82
C THR A 90 3.41 3.63 9.70
N THR A 91 3.76 2.47 9.12
CA THR A 91 4.07 1.24 9.89
C THR A 91 5.51 1.27 10.42
N LEU A 92 6.46 1.89 9.69
CA LEU A 92 7.85 2.09 10.12
C LEU A 92 8.04 3.34 10.99
N GLY A 93 7.09 4.28 10.95
CA GLY A 93 7.02 5.48 11.77
C GLY A 93 6.28 5.29 13.10
N GLN A 94 5.68 4.12 13.35
CA GLN A 94 5.37 3.71 14.71
C GLN A 94 6.67 3.23 15.35
N PRO A 95 7.22 3.94 16.36
CA PRO A 95 8.09 3.25 17.29
C PRO A 95 7.26 2.07 17.84
N GLN A 96 7.77 0.85 17.68
CA GLN A 96 7.38 -0.29 18.50
C GLN A 96 7.79 0.02 19.95
N ASP A 97 7.13 0.99 20.55
CA ASP A 97 7.32 1.38 21.93
C ASP A 97 5.95 1.61 22.52
N GLN A 98 5.23 0.49 22.72
CA GLN A 98 4.32 0.29 23.84
C GLN A 98 3.71 -1.13 23.86
N GLN A 99 4.58 -2.14 24.02
CA GLN A 99 4.32 -3.15 25.07
C GLN A 99 5.15 -2.81 26.32
N ARG A 100 5.05 -1.54 26.76
CA ARG A 100 5.17 -1.19 28.19
C ARG A 100 3.77 -1.07 28.77
N GLY A 101 2.91 -2.03 28.45
CA GLY A 101 1.66 -2.22 29.17
C GLY A 101 2.00 -2.71 30.57
N ASN A 102 2.05 -1.76 31.50
CA ASN A 102 1.95 -1.98 32.94
C ASN A 102 2.90 -3.07 33.49
N ARG A 103 4.20 -2.75 33.62
CA ARG A 103 5.03 -3.44 34.61
C ARG A 103 4.50 -3.04 35.99
N SER A 104 3.43 -3.68 36.42
CA SER A 104 3.13 -3.76 37.84
C SER A 104 4.44 -4.07 38.54
N MET A 105 4.73 -3.31 39.60
CA MET A 105 5.96 -3.41 40.39
C MET A 105 5.92 -4.71 41.18
N VAL A 106 5.88 -5.83 40.47
CA VAL A 106 5.85 -7.18 41.02
C VAL A 106 7.22 -7.41 41.61
N ILE A 107 7.25 -7.45 42.94
CA ILE A 107 8.41 -7.76 43.76
C ILE A 107 8.44 -9.27 43.96
N CYS A 108 9.59 -9.88 43.69
CA CYS A 108 9.79 -11.30 43.95
C CYS A 108 9.92 -11.54 45.46
N HIS A 109 9.08 -12.39 46.04
CA HIS A 109 9.16 -12.77 47.46
C HIS A 109 10.40 -13.59 47.83
N ASN A 110 11.16 -14.12 46.85
CA ASN A 110 12.41 -14.83 47.09
C ASN A 110 13.62 -13.89 47.15
N CYS A 111 13.84 -13.07 46.12
CA CYS A 111 15.06 -12.25 46.00
C CYS A 111 14.84 -10.75 46.26
N GLY A 112 13.60 -10.32 46.51
CA GLY A 112 13.24 -8.92 46.75
C GLY A 112 13.36 -8.00 45.52
N LYS A 113 13.73 -8.51 44.34
CA LYS A 113 13.89 -7.70 43.12
C LYS A 113 12.57 -7.52 42.40
N THR A 114 12.41 -6.36 41.75
CA THR A 114 11.24 -6.05 40.91
C THR A 114 11.32 -6.74 39.54
N ARG A 115 10.18 -6.85 38.86
CA ARG A 115 9.98 -7.37 37.49
C ARG A 115 9.85 -8.89 37.31
N HIS A 116 9.85 -9.70 38.37
CA HIS A 116 9.55 -11.13 38.26
C HIS A 116 8.89 -11.68 39.53
N ILE A 117 8.12 -12.76 39.37
CA ILE A 117 7.54 -13.52 40.49
C ILE A 117 8.48 -14.64 40.94
N GLU A 118 8.23 -15.17 42.14
CA GLU A 118 8.97 -16.28 42.75
C GLU A 118 9.17 -17.49 41.82
N LYS A 119 8.14 -17.86 41.05
CA LYS A 119 8.20 -18.99 40.10
C LYS A 119 9.23 -18.81 38.98
N ARG A 120 9.56 -17.56 38.64
CA ARG A 120 10.54 -17.18 37.60
C ARG A 120 11.84 -16.65 38.21
N CYS A 121 12.09 -16.95 39.49
CA CYS A 121 13.29 -16.50 40.17
C CYS A 121 14.46 -17.44 39.87
N TRP A 122 15.61 -16.85 39.54
CA TRP A 122 16.86 -17.57 39.32
C TRP A 122 17.74 -17.70 40.58
N ALA A 123 17.29 -17.15 41.71
CA ALA A 123 17.97 -17.31 43.00
C ALA A 123 17.90 -18.77 43.47
N ARG A 124 18.84 -19.16 44.35
CA ARG A 124 18.93 -20.53 44.87
C ARG A 124 17.61 -20.98 45.52
N GLY A 125 17.21 -22.22 45.27
CA GLY A 125 16.11 -22.91 45.95
C GLY A 125 14.72 -22.78 45.32
N ARG A 126 14.56 -22.26 44.08
CA ARG A 126 13.24 -22.11 43.43
C ARG A 126 13.24 -22.38 41.92
N GLY A 127 12.05 -22.30 41.32
CA GLY A 127 11.66 -22.94 40.05
C GLY A 127 12.52 -22.72 38.81
N MET A 128 13.41 -21.73 38.77
CA MET A 128 14.34 -21.53 37.65
C MET A 128 15.79 -21.32 38.11
N GLU A 129 16.18 -21.86 39.26
CA GLU A 129 17.55 -21.80 39.77
C GLU A 129 18.58 -22.12 38.66
N GLY A 130 19.58 -21.24 38.50
CA GLY A 130 20.66 -21.42 37.52
C GLY A 130 20.32 -21.11 36.06
N GLN A 131 19.05 -20.84 35.71
CA GLN A 131 18.63 -20.50 34.34
C GLN A 131 18.59 -18.99 34.06
N GLY A 132 19.24 -18.20 34.90
CA GLY A 132 19.31 -16.75 34.72
C GLY A 132 20.20 -16.35 33.54
N PRO A 133 19.96 -15.18 32.93
CA PRO A 133 20.81 -14.62 31.90
C PRO A 133 22.24 -14.58 32.45
N ARG A 134 23.15 -15.24 31.74
CA ARG A 134 24.59 -15.25 32.02
C ARG A 134 25.09 -13.82 31.88
N ASN A 135 25.12 -13.09 32.99
CA ASN A 135 25.74 -11.78 33.02
C ASN A 135 27.25 -12.00 33.00
N ASN A 136 27.90 -11.79 31.85
CA ASN A 136 29.36 -11.75 31.71
C ASN A 136 29.92 -10.47 32.36
N GLN A 137 29.67 -10.28 33.65
CA GLN A 137 30.32 -9.24 34.43
C GLN A 137 31.67 -9.78 34.91
N LYS A 138 32.73 -9.20 34.35
CA LYS A 138 34.12 -9.37 34.80
C LYS A 138 34.18 -9.21 36.31
N LYS A 139 34.78 -10.19 37.00
CA LYS A 139 35.18 -10.09 38.40
C LYS A 139 36.17 -8.94 38.55
N ASN A 140 35.73 -7.78 39.03
CA ASN A 140 36.63 -6.88 39.73
C ASN A 140 36.66 -7.33 41.19
N ASN A 141 37.73 -8.03 41.52
CA ASN A 141 38.05 -8.50 42.86
C ASN A 141 38.57 -7.28 43.64
N THR A 142 37.82 -6.80 44.63
CA THR A 142 38.31 -5.87 45.64
C THR A 142 38.64 -6.64 46.91
N ASN A 143 39.87 -6.50 47.40
CA ASN A 143 40.22 -6.81 48.79
C ASN A 143 41.15 -5.72 49.36
N ALA A 144 40.69 -5.16 50.48
CA ALA A 144 41.41 -4.61 51.64
C ALA A 144 42.27 -3.32 51.55
N SER A 145 41.65 -2.22 52.00
CA SER A 145 41.99 -1.34 53.14
C SER A 145 43.43 -0.88 53.45
N ALA A 146 43.62 0.46 53.52
CA ALA A 146 44.19 1.21 54.67
C ALA A 146 44.19 2.76 54.47
N VAL A 147 43.22 3.45 55.09
CA VAL A 147 43.26 4.66 56.00
C VAL A 147 44.18 5.89 55.71
N PRO A 148 43.75 7.15 56.05
CA PRO A 148 43.91 8.42 55.30
C PRO A 148 44.91 9.44 55.94
N PRO A 149 44.93 10.77 55.58
CA PRO A 149 44.02 11.76 56.22
C PRO A 149 43.66 13.06 55.43
N ASN A 150 42.67 13.77 56.00
CA ASN A 150 42.38 15.22 56.02
C ASN A 150 41.46 15.91 54.97
N GLU A 151 40.29 16.30 55.49
CA GLU A 151 39.33 17.38 55.14
C GLU A 151 39.98 18.81 55.08
N PRO A 152 39.21 19.89 54.80
CA PRO A 152 38.26 20.11 53.70
C PRO A 152 38.50 21.48 53.02
N GLU A 153 38.08 21.68 51.77
CA GLU A 153 37.95 23.05 51.25
C GLU A 153 36.51 23.30 50.76
N ILE A 154 35.90 24.27 51.43
CA ILE A 154 34.53 24.74 51.28
C ILE A 154 34.51 25.82 50.18
N THR A 155 33.33 25.99 49.58
CA THR A 155 32.83 27.15 48.81
C THR A 155 32.91 27.02 47.28
N HIS A 156 31.93 27.43 46.46
CA HIS A 156 30.59 28.02 46.56
C HIS A 156 30.00 27.84 45.11
N LEU A 157 28.76 27.37 44.88
CA LEU A 157 27.50 28.13 44.90
C LEU A 157 27.13 28.85 43.56
N TRP A 158 25.94 28.51 43.03
CA TRP A 158 25.01 29.21 42.09
C TRP A 158 25.25 29.19 40.56
N GLN A 159 24.33 28.58 39.79
CA GLN A 159 23.15 29.12 39.03
C GLN A 159 23.51 29.44 37.56
N CYS A 160 22.86 28.83 36.55
CA CYS A 160 21.50 29.08 36.05
C CYS A 160 21.25 30.54 35.65
N THR A 161 21.51 30.84 34.37
CA THR A 161 20.56 31.49 33.44
C THR A 161 20.94 31.09 32.02
#